data_AF-A0A2A2DR77-F1
#
_entry.id   AF-A0A2A2DR77-F1
#
_cell.length_a   1.000
_cell.length_b   1.000
_cell.length_c   1.000
_cell.angle_alpha   90.00
_cell.angle_beta   90.00
_cell.angle_gamma   90.00
#
_symmetry.space_group_name_H-M   'P 1'
#
loop_
_entity.id
_entity.type
_entity.pdbx_description
1 polymer ?
#
loop_
_entity_poly.entity_id
_entity_poly.type
_entity_poly.pdbx_seq_one_letter_code
_entity_poly.pdbx_strand_id
1 'polypeptide(L)' 'MLKMWVFILMIDGKGVEAFPRNSEAHCKQGMERMLMLQRVQGQKASGACYVRATEIDDTDRLRIGHSVESR' A
#
# COMPACT_ATOMS: atom_id res chain seq x y z
N MET A 1 5.69 -16.95 -2.71
CA MET A 1 4.78 -15.83 -3.02
C MET A 1 4.52 -15.03 -1.75
N LEU A 2 5.35 -14.03 -1.51
CA LEU A 2 5.21 -13.12 -0.38
C LEU A 2 3.96 -12.27 -0.61
N LYS A 3 2.96 -12.38 0.28
CA LYS A 3 1.80 -11.49 0.31
C LYS A 3 1.98 -10.56 1.50
N MET A 4 2.17 -9.27 1.24
CA MET A 4 2.24 -8.28 2.29
C MET A 4 1.30 -7.11 2.01
N TRP A 5 0.87 -6.46 3.07
CA TRP A 5 0.08 -5.25 3.02
C TRP A 5 0.95 -4.08 3.46
N VAL A 6 0.86 -2.97 2.74
CA VAL A 6 1.62 -1.76 3.08
C VAL A 6 0.63 -0.63 3.28
N PHE A 7 0.65 -0.05 4.46
CA PHE A 7 -0.06 1.20 4.75
C PHE A 7 0.87 2.37 4.43
N ILE A 8 0.39 3.31 3.62
CA ILE A 8 1.12 4.50 3.20
C ILE A 8 0.39 5.73 3.76
N LEU A 9 1.15 6.60 4.41
CA LEU A 9 0.64 7.76 5.11
C LEU A 9 1.42 9.00 4.70
N MET A 10 0.68 10.05 4.32
CA MET A 10 1.24 11.32 3.91
C MET A 10 0.73 12.40 4.87
N ILE A 11 1.67 13.13 5.47
CA ILE A 11 1.40 14.26 6.37
C ILE A 11 1.96 15.51 5.71
N ASP A 12 1.20 16.61 5.74
CA ASP A 12 1.67 17.89 5.23
C ASP A 12 3.00 18.28 5.89
N GLY A 13 4.03 18.53 5.07
CA GLY A 13 5.37 18.93 5.52
C GLY A 13 6.26 17.79 6.04
N LYS A 14 5.85 16.52 5.94
CA LYS A 14 6.71 15.35 6.27
C LYS A 14 6.91 14.44 5.06
N GLY A 15 7.93 13.58 5.14
CA GLY A 15 8.15 12.51 4.18
C GLY A 15 7.01 11.47 4.20
N VAL A 16 6.88 10.72 3.11
CA VAL A 16 5.92 9.61 3.01
C VAL A 16 6.37 8.49 3.96
N GLU A 17 5.46 8.04 4.83
CA GLU A 17 5.71 6.92 5.73
C GLU A 17 5.01 5.65 5.22
N ALA A 18 5.72 4.52 5.24
CA ALA A 18 5.22 3.23 4.80
C ALA A 18 5.37 2.16 5.89
N PHE A 19 4.29 1.43 6.17
CA PHE A 19 4.19 0.48 7.27
C PHE A 19 3.81 -0.91 6.74
N PRO A 20 4.76 -1.86 6.66
CA PRO A 20 4.47 -3.22 6.22
C PRO A 20 3.69 -4.01 7.28
N ARG A 21 2.77 -4.85 6.82
CA ARG A 21 1.87 -5.70 7.61
C ARG A 21 1.68 -7.05 6.93
N ASN A 22 1.48 -8.08 7.74
CA ASN A 22 1.30 -9.45 7.30
C ASN A 22 -0.15 -9.79 6.90
N SER A 23 -1.13 -8.93 7.21
CA SER A 23 -2.53 -9.13 6.85
C SER A 23 -3.25 -7.81 6.58
N GLU A 24 -4.34 -7.88 5.81
CA GLU A 24 -5.19 -6.73 5.50
C GLU A 24 -5.82 -6.15 6.78
N ALA A 25 -6.29 -7.03 7.67
CA ALA A 25 -6.92 -6.64 8.93
C ALA A 25 -5.95 -5.83 9.82
N HIS A 26 -4.70 -6.29 9.97
CA HIS A 26 -3.68 -5.55 10.72
C HIS A 26 -3.29 -4.24 10.04
N CYS A 27 -3.35 -4.17 8.71
CA CYS A 27 -3.13 -2.95 7.95
C CYS A 27 -4.23 -1.92 8.19
N LYS A 28 -5.50 -2.33 8.12
CA LYS A 28 -6.66 -1.47 8.40
C LYS A 28 -6.67 -0.95 9.83
N GLN A 29 -6.46 -1.84 10.80
CA GLN A 29 -6.39 -1.46 12.22
C GLN A 29 -5.25 -0.47 12.49
N GLY A 30 -4.07 -0.70 11.88
CA GLY A 30 -2.93 0.22 11.96
C GLY A 30 -3.24 1.59 11.35
N MET A 31 -3.88 1.62 10.19
CA MET A 31 -4.31 2.84 9.52
C MET A 31 -5.26 3.67 10.39
N GLU A 32 -6.33 3.06 10.91
CA GLU A 32 -7.30 3.74 11.77
C GLU A 32 -6.63 4.36 12.98
N ARG A 33 -5.75 3.62 13.65
CA ARG A 33 -5.01 4.10 14.83
C ARG A 33 -4.09 5.27 14.48
N MET A 34 -3.34 5.19 13.39
CA MET A 34 -2.40 6.25 12.99
C MET A 34 -3.12 7.53 12.58
N LEU A 35 -4.21 7.41 11.81
CA LEU A 35 -5.04 8.55 11.43
C LEU A 35 -5.68 9.22 12.66
N MET A 36 -6.13 8.43 13.64
CA MET A 36 -6.62 8.96 14.91
C MET A 36 -5.53 9.73 15.68
N LEU A 37 -4.33 9.15 15.80
CA LEU A 37 -3.22 9.79 16.50
C LEU A 37 -2.81 11.11 15.84
N GLN A 38 -2.79 11.17 14.51
CA GLN A 38 -2.49 12.41 13.78
C GLN A 38 -3.50 13.51 14.07
N ARG A 39 -4.80 13.18 14.07
CA ARG A 39 -5.87 14.14 14.41
C ARG A 39 -5.68 14.70 15.82
N VAL A 40 -5.35 13.84 16.79
CA VAL A 40 -5.09 14.27 18.18
C VAL A 40 -3.83 15.14 18.29
N GLN A 41 -2.80 14.85 17.50
CA GLN A 41 -1.55 15.64 17.46
C GLN A 41 -1.65 16.93 16.62
N GLY A 42 -2.81 17.25 16.04
CA GLY A 42 -2.98 18.40 15.16
C GLY A 42 -2.21 18.27 13.83
N GLN A 43 -1.77 17.07 13.47
CA GLN A 43 -1.09 16.81 12.21
C GLN A 43 -2.11 16.53 11.13
N LYS A 44 -2.03 17.26 10.02
CA LYS A 44 -2.95 17.10 8.90
C LYS A 44 -2.44 16.02 7.94
N ALA A 45 -3.17 14.92 7.87
CA ALA A 45 -2.96 13.92 6.83
C ALA A 45 -3.35 14.54 5.47
N SER A 46 -2.43 14.57 4.52
CA SER A 46 -2.71 14.97 3.14
C SER A 46 -3.26 13.81 2.32
N GLY A 47 -2.99 12.59 2.74
CA GLY A 47 -3.62 11.39 2.20
C GLY A 47 -3.16 10.12 2.89
N ALA A 48 -3.91 9.05 2.65
CA ALA A 48 -3.64 7.73 3.21
C ALA A 48 -4.18 6.67 2.24
N CYS A 49 -3.40 5.62 2.03
CA CYS A 49 -3.85 4.45 1.29
C CYS A 49 -3.22 3.18 1.85
N TYR A 50 -3.79 2.03 1.54
CA TYR A 50 -3.15 0.74 1.77
C TYR A 50 -3.15 -0.05 0.48
N VAL A 51 -2.07 -0.78 0.24
CA VAL A 51 -1.87 -1.56 -0.97
C VAL A 51 -1.50 -2.99 -0.61
N ARG A 52 -1.99 -3.92 -1.42
CA ARG A 52 -1.52 -5.31 -1.37
C ARG A 52 -0.30 -5.40 -2.27
N ALA A 53 0.87 -5.55 -1.66
CA ALA A 53 2.08 -5.87 -2.40
C ALA A 53 2.14 -7.40 -2.58
N THR A 54 2.04 -7.81 -3.83
CA THR A 54 2.37 -9.15 -4.28
C THR A 54 3.71 -9.07 -5.00
N GLU A 55 4.59 -10.05 -4.81
CA GLU A 55 5.68 -10.26 -5.77
C GLU A 55 5.06 -10.29 -7.18
N ILE A 56 5.57 -9.43 -8.07
CA ILE A 56 5.39 -9.64 -9.50
C ILE A 56 6.29 -10.83 -9.78
N ASP A 57 5.69 -12.00 -9.96
CA ASP A 57 6.41 -13.13 -10.53
C ASP A 57 6.85 -12.69 -11.93
N ASP A 58 8.15 -12.68 -12.23
CA ASP A 58 8.66 -12.24 -13.55
C ASP A 58 8.03 -13.02 -14.71
N THR A 59 7.40 -14.17 -14.41
CA THR A 59 6.54 -14.96 -15.29
C THR A 59 5.34 -14.19 -15.86
N ASP A 60 4.73 -13.27 -15.09
CA ASP A 60 3.58 -12.47 -15.57
C ASP A 60 4.00 -11.30 -16.47
N ARG A 61 5.29 -10.89 -16.44
CA ARG A 61 5.82 -9.88 -17.39
C ARG A 61 5.91 -10.43 -18.82
N LEU A 62 6.01 -11.75 -19.01
CA LEU A 62 6.02 -12.37 -20.33
C LEU A 62 4.65 -12.35 -21.03
N ARG A 63 3.56 -12.01 -20.32
CA ARG A 63 2.21 -11.96 -20.91
C ARG A 63 1.73 -10.56 -21.29
N ILE A 64 2.42 -9.52 -20.83
CA ILE A 64 2.14 -8.14 -21.23
C ILE A 64 2.98 -7.84 -22.48
N GLY A 65 2.57 -8.37 -23.63
CA GLY A 65 3.27 -8.16 -24.90
C GLY A 65 2.86 -9.09 -26.05
N HIS A 66 2.33 -10.28 -25.76
CA HIS A 66 1.72 -11.10 -26.81
C HIS A 66 0.29 -10.63 -27.06
N SER A 67 0.16 -9.65 -27.96
CA SER A 67 -1.04 -9.52 -28.78
C SER A 67 -1.39 -10.91 -29.30
N VAL A 68 -2.64 -11.32 -29.12
CA VAL A 68 -3.22 -12.47 -29.80
C VAL A 68 -3.27 -12.11 -31.29
N GLU A 69 -2.14 -12.27 -31.99
CA GLU A 69 -2.15 -12.32 -33.44
C GLU A 69 -2.74 -13.66 -33.85
N SER A 70 -4.05 -13.59 -34.09
CA SER A 70 -4.80 -14.26 -35.15
C SER A 70 -4.03 -15.36 -35.90
N ARG A 71 -4.48 -16.61 -35.72
CA ARG A 71 -4.63 -17.60 -36.78
C ARG A 71 -5.69 -18.61 -36.40
#